data_AF-A0A9P7S4A8-F1
#
_entry.id   AF-A0A9P7S4A8-F1
#
_cell.length_a   1.000
_cell.length_b   1.000
_cell.length_c   1.000
_cell.angle_alpha   90.00
_cell.angle_beta   90.00
_cell.angle_gamma   90.00
#
_symmetry.space_group_name_H-M   'P 1'
#
loop_
_entity.id
_entity.type
_entity.pdbx_description
1 polymer ?
#
loop_
_entity_poly.entity_id
_entity_poly.type
_entity_poly.pdbx_seq_one_letter_code
_entity_poly.pdbx_strand_id
1 'polypeptide(L)'
;MVKDGSADRVAFLTISIFHNPSMMSLPKRIIKETERLVADPAPGISASPHDDNLRYFDVTIVGPDGSPFEGGNFKLELFLPEEYPMAPPKVRFLTKIYHPNIDKLGRICLDILKDKWSPALQIRTVLLSIQALLSAPNPDDPLATDVAKHYKENEKDAQRVSREWTQKYAAE
;
A
#
# COMPACT_ATOMS: atom_id res chain seq x y z
N MET A 1 -17.55 26.68 2.03
CA MET A 1 -16.09 26.57 2.23
C MET A 1 -15.84 25.49 3.28
N VAL A 2 -15.56 24.27 2.82
CA VAL A 2 -15.08 23.19 3.70
C VAL A 2 -13.68 23.61 4.13
N LYS A 3 -13.46 23.80 5.44
CA LYS A 3 -12.11 24.02 5.97
C LYS A 3 -11.31 22.76 5.68
N ASP A 4 -10.16 22.92 5.05
CA ASP A 4 -9.26 21.84 4.67
C ASP A 4 -8.77 21.12 5.94
N GLY A 5 -9.32 19.93 6.21
CA GLY A 5 -9.00 19.11 7.37
C GLY A 5 -7.60 18.48 7.33
N SER A 6 -6.83 18.70 6.26
CA SER A 6 -5.45 18.24 6.15
C SER A 6 -4.53 18.96 7.15
N ALA A 7 -4.65 20.29 7.28
CA ALA A 7 -3.81 21.07 8.20
C ALA A 7 -4.06 20.70 9.67
N ASP A 8 -5.31 20.46 10.05
CA ASP A 8 -5.67 20.02 11.40
C ASP A 8 -5.14 18.60 11.68
N ARG A 9 -5.23 17.67 10.71
CA ARG A 9 -4.65 16.32 10.85
C ARG A 9 -3.13 16.34 10.94
N VAL A 10 -2.45 17.18 10.16
CA VAL A 10 -1.00 17.38 10.28
C VAL A 10 -0.67 17.92 11.67
N ALA A 11 -1.41 18.92 12.18
CA ALA A 11 -1.19 19.47 13.51
C ALA A 11 -1.45 18.44 14.63
N PHE A 12 -2.54 17.67 14.56
CA PHE A 12 -2.84 16.60 15.52
C PHE A 12 -1.81 15.47 15.46
N LEU A 13 -1.41 15.03 14.26
CA LEU A 13 -0.37 14.02 14.13
C LEU A 13 0.94 14.56 14.70
N THR A 14 1.31 15.79 14.37
CA THR A 14 2.51 16.47 14.89
C THR A 14 2.48 16.59 16.41
N ILE A 15 1.34 16.95 17.00
CA ILE A 15 1.16 17.06 18.46
C ILE A 15 1.22 15.68 19.12
N SER A 16 0.53 14.66 18.60
CA SER A 16 0.59 13.28 19.10
C SER A 16 1.98 12.66 18.94
N ILE A 17 2.68 13.00 17.86
CA ILE A 17 4.07 12.64 17.57
C ILE A 17 5.01 13.25 18.62
N PHE A 18 4.82 14.50 19.03
CA PHE A 18 5.69 15.18 20.01
C PHE A 18 5.41 14.83 21.49
N HIS A 19 4.29 14.18 21.81
CA HIS A 19 3.93 13.82 23.18
C HIS A 19 4.03 12.31 23.50
N ASN A 20 4.45 11.47 22.54
CA ASN A 20 4.62 10.02 22.75
C ASN A 20 6.09 9.68 23.13
N PRO A 21 6.38 9.13 24.31
CA PRO A 21 7.75 8.76 24.70
C PRO A 21 8.39 7.69 23.80
N SER A 22 7.60 6.95 23.00
CA SER A 22 8.11 6.01 21.98
C SER A 22 8.87 6.68 20.83
N MET A 23 8.68 7.99 20.62
CA MET A 23 9.28 8.76 19.52
C MET A 23 10.75 9.14 19.73
N MET A 24 11.27 9.09 20.96
CA MET A 24 12.67 9.45 21.24
C MET A 24 13.69 8.48 20.62
N SER A 25 13.26 7.36 20.02
CA SER A 25 14.11 6.38 19.34
C SER A 25 13.84 6.20 17.84
N LEU A 26 12.82 6.86 17.27
CA LEU A 26 12.52 6.67 15.84
C LEU A 26 13.54 7.38 14.95
N PRO A 27 14.08 6.72 13.91
CA PRO A 27 14.93 7.36 12.92
C PRO A 27 14.25 8.58 12.29
N LYS A 28 14.98 9.70 12.18
CA LYS A 28 14.49 10.95 11.53
C LYS A 28 13.86 10.72 10.16
N ARG A 29 14.34 9.69 9.44
CA ARG A 29 13.80 9.28 8.15
C ARG A 29 12.31 8.91 8.23
N ILE A 30 11.92 8.08 9.19
CA ILE A 30 10.54 7.61 9.35
C ILE A 30 9.62 8.78 9.71
N ILE A 31 10.08 9.66 10.61
CA ILE A 31 9.34 10.88 11.00
C ILE A 31 9.08 11.75 9.77
N LYS A 32 10.13 12.03 8.98
CA LYS A 32 10.02 12.89 7.79
C LYS A 32 9.15 12.29 6.69
N GLU A 33 9.20 10.98 6.49
CA GLU A 33 8.30 10.31 5.53
C GLU A 33 6.84 10.33 6.01
N THR A 34 6.60 10.10 7.30
CA THR A 34 5.25 10.15 7.89
C THR A 34 4.64 11.54 7.77
N GLU A 35 5.40 12.59 8.13
CA GLU A 35 4.98 13.99 7.95
C GLU A 35 4.60 14.28 6.49
N ARG A 36 5.39 13.80 5.53
CA ARG A 36 5.13 13.99 4.09
C ARG A 36 3.90 13.23 3.60
N LEU A 37 3.69 11.99 4.05
CA LEU A 37 2.51 11.21 3.69
C LEU A 37 1.21 11.91 4.10
N VAL A 38 1.23 12.63 5.23
CA VAL A 38 0.06 13.36 5.72
C VAL A 38 -0.08 14.73 5.06
N ALA A 39 1.03 15.45 4.86
CA ALA A 39 1.01 16.78 4.26
C ALA A 39 0.72 16.75 2.74
N ASP A 40 1.15 15.71 2.04
CA ASP A 40 0.99 15.54 0.58
C ASP A 40 0.63 14.08 0.23
N PRO A 41 -0.62 13.66 0.50
CA PRO A 41 -1.06 12.30 0.21
C PRO A 41 -1.08 12.05 -1.30
N ALA A 42 -0.63 10.86 -1.70
CA ALA A 42 -0.74 10.45 -3.10
C ALA A 42 -2.22 10.20 -3.48
N PRO A 43 -2.63 10.51 -4.72
CA PRO A 43 -4.01 10.29 -5.16
C PRO A 43 -4.47 8.84 -4.95
N GLY A 44 -5.62 8.67 -4.28
CA GLY A 44 -6.19 7.36 -3.99
C GLY A 44 -5.38 6.52 -3.01
N ILE A 45 -4.43 7.10 -2.26
CA ILE A 45 -3.62 6.39 -1.26
C ILE A 45 -3.70 7.12 0.07
N SER A 46 -4.05 6.40 1.13
CA SER A 46 -3.92 6.86 2.51
C SER A 46 -3.03 5.90 3.29
N ALA A 47 -2.10 6.43 4.08
CA ALA A 47 -1.24 5.64 4.96
C ALA A 47 -1.12 6.37 6.31
N SER A 48 -1.51 5.72 7.40
CA SER A 48 -1.47 6.29 8.75
C SER A 48 -0.72 5.36 9.69
N PRO A 49 0.25 5.85 10.48
CA PRO A 49 0.93 5.03 11.47
C PRO A 49 -0.02 4.65 12.61
N HIS A 50 0.24 3.52 13.28
CA HIS A 50 -0.46 3.15 14.51
C HIS A 50 0.03 4.02 15.69
N ASP A 51 -0.87 4.32 16.63
CA ASP A 51 -0.57 5.17 17.80
C ASP A 51 0.46 4.52 18.76
N ASP A 52 0.43 3.20 18.87
CA ASP A 52 1.29 2.40 19.73
C ASP A 52 2.59 1.93 19.04
N ASN A 53 2.60 1.91 17.70
CA ASN A 53 3.78 1.53 16.92
C ASN A 53 3.90 2.32 15.61
N LEU A 54 4.70 3.38 15.65
CA LEU A 54 4.93 4.28 14.52
C LEU A 54 5.75 3.67 13.36
N ARG A 55 6.10 2.39 13.45
CA ARG A 55 6.66 1.60 12.32
C ARG A 55 5.60 0.78 11.60
N TYR A 56 4.42 0.59 12.18
CA TYR A 56 3.28 -0.06 11.55
C TYR A 56 2.30 0.98 11.02
N PHE A 57 1.80 0.74 9.82
CA PHE A 57 0.90 1.63 9.11
C PHE A 57 -0.32 0.87 8.61
N ASP A 58 -1.49 1.44 8.83
CA ASP A 58 -2.71 1.11 8.11
C ASP A 58 -2.71 1.85 6.79
N VAL A 59 -2.87 1.11 5.70
CA VAL A 59 -2.84 1.65 4.34
C VAL A 59 -4.14 1.30 3.63
N THR A 60 -4.68 2.26 2.89
CA THR A 60 -5.74 2.03 1.91
C THR A 60 -5.29 2.52 0.54
N ILE A 61 -5.44 1.68 -0.48
CA ILE A 61 -5.22 2.01 -1.87
C ILE A 61 -6.55 1.88 -2.61
N VAL A 62 -6.99 2.95 -3.24
CA VAL A 62 -8.12 2.97 -4.16
C VAL A 62 -7.68 2.29 -5.45
N GLY A 63 -8.50 1.38 -5.94
CA GLY A 63 -8.28 0.67 -7.19
C GLY A 63 -8.20 1.63 -8.38
N PRO A 64 -7.21 1.50 -9.26
CA PRO A 64 -7.01 2.45 -10.36
C PRO A 64 -8.17 2.49 -11.36
N ASP A 65 -8.46 3.69 -11.88
CA ASP A 65 -9.46 3.89 -12.93
C ASP A 65 -9.12 3.09 -14.20
N GLY A 66 -10.13 2.52 -14.84
CA GLY A 66 -9.99 1.67 -16.02
C GLY A 66 -9.43 0.27 -15.75
N SER A 67 -9.04 -0.02 -14.51
CA SER A 67 -8.56 -1.36 -14.11
C SER A 67 -9.73 -2.24 -13.66
N PRO A 68 -9.54 -3.57 -13.57
CA PRO A 68 -10.52 -4.47 -12.93
C PRO A 68 -10.77 -4.20 -11.44
N PHE A 69 -9.97 -3.31 -10.84
CA PHE A 69 -10.00 -2.98 -9.42
C PHE A 69 -10.69 -1.62 -9.15
N GLU A 70 -11.07 -0.89 -10.20
CA GLU A 70 -11.76 0.40 -10.11
C GLU A 70 -12.95 0.35 -9.13
N GLY A 71 -13.06 1.39 -8.29
CA GLY A 71 -14.09 1.49 -7.26
C GLY A 71 -13.83 0.67 -5.99
N GLY A 72 -12.79 -0.16 -5.95
CA GLY A 72 -12.40 -0.90 -4.75
C GLY A 72 -11.50 -0.09 -3.79
N ASN A 73 -11.67 -0.30 -2.49
CA ASN A 73 -10.79 0.18 -1.43
C ASN A 73 -10.02 -1.02 -0.83
N PHE A 74 -8.73 -1.11 -1.16
CA PHE A 74 -7.89 -2.21 -0.72
C PHE A 74 -7.12 -1.84 0.54
N LYS A 75 -7.37 -2.57 1.63
CA LYS A 75 -6.67 -2.41 2.91
C LYS A 75 -5.38 -3.22 2.88
N LEU A 76 -4.28 -2.59 3.28
CA LEU A 76 -2.95 -3.18 3.40
C LEU A 76 -2.40 -2.83 4.79
N GLU A 77 -1.48 -3.68 5.27
CA GLU A 77 -0.59 -3.31 6.36
C GLU A 77 0.82 -3.08 5.81
N LEU A 78 1.52 -2.11 6.38
CA LEU A 78 2.92 -1.84 6.08
C LEU A 78 3.71 -1.77 7.38
N PHE A 79 4.86 -2.44 7.41
CA PHE A 79 5.79 -2.42 8.53
C PHE A 79 7.19 -2.00 8.11
N LEU A 80 7.78 -1.07 8.86
CA LEU A 80 9.16 -0.62 8.71
C LEU A 80 10.09 -1.40 9.66
N PRO A 81 10.89 -2.36 9.16
CA PRO A 81 11.80 -3.13 10.00
C PRO A 81 12.88 -2.24 10.64
N GLU A 82 13.60 -2.78 11.63
CA GLU A 82 14.62 -2.03 12.36
C GLU A 82 15.70 -1.46 11.44
N GLU A 83 16.07 -2.22 10.41
CA GLU A 83 17.07 -1.88 9.41
C GLU A 83 16.58 -0.87 8.36
N TYR A 84 15.31 -0.44 8.38
CA TYR A 84 14.80 0.55 7.44
C TYR A 84 15.57 1.89 7.57
N PRO A 85 16.08 2.48 6.46
CA PRO A 85 15.75 2.20 5.06
C PRO A 85 16.76 1.29 4.33
N MET A 86 17.70 0.64 5.02
CA MET A 86 18.63 -0.31 4.39
C MET A 86 17.92 -1.60 3.97
N ALA A 87 16.88 -2.01 4.71
CA ALA A 87 15.95 -3.07 4.29
C ALA A 87 14.61 -2.48 3.79
N PRO A 88 13.91 -3.15 2.85
CA PRO A 88 12.62 -2.70 2.36
C PRO A 88 11.52 -2.76 3.44
N PRO A 89 10.44 -1.98 3.27
CA PRO A 89 9.24 -2.18 4.08
C PRO A 89 8.61 -3.54 3.79
N LYS A 90 7.99 -4.13 4.81
CA LYS A 90 7.14 -5.32 4.64
C LYS A 90 5.72 -4.85 4.36
N VAL A 91 5.13 -5.28 3.25
CA VAL A 91 3.78 -4.86 2.84
C VAL A 91 2.97 -6.07 2.41
N ARG A 92 1.71 -6.15 2.84
CA ARG A 92 0.76 -7.15 2.35
C ARG A 92 -0.66 -6.62 2.31
N PHE A 93 -1.47 -7.21 1.44
CA PHE A 93 -2.91 -7.00 1.40
C PHE A 93 -3.60 -7.67 2.59
N LEU A 94 -4.53 -6.94 3.19
CA LEU A 94 -5.51 -7.45 4.14
C LEU A 94 -6.83 -7.77 3.42
N THR A 95 -7.20 -6.93 2.45
CA THR A 95 -8.35 -7.18 1.57
C THR A 95 -8.02 -8.30 0.58
N LYS A 96 -8.91 -9.29 0.45
CA LYS A 96 -8.78 -10.35 -0.56
C LYS A 96 -8.84 -9.75 -1.96
N ILE A 97 -7.95 -10.21 -2.84
CA ILE A 97 -7.83 -9.73 -4.21
C ILE A 97 -7.54 -10.88 -5.18
N TYR A 98 -8.05 -10.79 -6.41
CA TYR A 98 -7.76 -11.73 -7.48
C TYR A 98 -6.71 -11.11 -8.42
N HIS A 99 -5.43 -11.40 -8.18
CA HIS A 99 -4.33 -10.77 -8.89
C HIS A 99 -3.14 -11.74 -9.04
N PRO A 100 -2.49 -11.84 -10.22
CA PRO A 100 -1.43 -12.83 -10.45
C PRO A 100 -0.19 -12.62 -9.55
N ASN A 101 0.14 -11.37 -9.21
CA ASN A 101 1.29 -11.04 -8.36
C ASN A 101 0.97 -10.96 -6.85
N ILE A 102 -0.26 -11.28 -6.43
CA ILE A 102 -0.67 -11.23 -5.01
C ILE A 102 -1.29 -12.56 -4.62
N ASP A 103 -0.80 -13.18 -3.55
CA ASP A 103 -1.30 -14.48 -3.13
C ASP A 103 -2.49 -14.42 -2.15
N LYS A 104 -2.98 -15.58 -1.73
CA LYS A 104 -4.13 -15.73 -0.82
C LYS A 104 -3.89 -15.17 0.59
N LEU A 105 -2.62 -14.95 0.97
CA LEU A 105 -2.23 -14.33 2.24
C LEU A 105 -1.94 -12.83 2.09
N GLY A 106 -2.11 -12.28 0.88
CA GLY A 106 -1.89 -10.89 0.54
C GLY A 106 -0.43 -10.53 0.29
N ARG A 107 0.49 -11.51 0.24
CA ARG A 107 1.90 -11.25 -0.07
C ARG A 107 2.03 -10.75 -1.51
N ILE A 108 2.94 -9.82 -1.75
CA ILE A 108 3.10 -9.14 -3.04
C ILE A 108 4.41 -9.58 -3.70
N CYS A 109 4.36 -9.99 -4.96
CA CYS A 109 5.56 -10.07 -5.80
C CYS A 109 5.79 -8.72 -6.47
N LEU A 110 6.72 -7.95 -5.92
CA LEU A 110 7.19 -6.69 -6.48
C LEU A 110 8.68 -6.58 -6.18
N ASP A 111 9.49 -6.32 -7.20
CA ASP A 111 10.95 -6.37 -7.15
C ASP A 111 11.56 -5.33 -6.19
N ILE A 112 10.95 -4.14 -6.10
CA ILE A 112 11.37 -3.09 -5.15
C ILE A 112 11.12 -3.47 -3.68
N LEU A 113 10.34 -4.51 -3.40
CA LEU A 113 10.20 -5.08 -2.05
C LEU A 113 11.21 -6.20 -1.78
N LYS A 114 12.11 -6.48 -2.73
CA LYS A 114 13.11 -7.56 -2.71
C LYS A 114 14.48 -7.03 -3.14
N ASP A 115 14.98 -7.48 -4.28
CA ASP A 115 16.34 -7.27 -4.79
C ASP A 115 16.54 -5.91 -5.46
N LYS A 116 15.47 -5.23 -5.86
CA LYS A 116 15.52 -3.88 -6.45
C LYS A 116 15.24 -2.77 -5.42
N TRP A 117 15.15 -3.12 -4.15
CA TRP A 117 15.04 -2.13 -3.08
C TRP A 117 16.27 -1.22 -3.07
N SER A 118 16.04 0.07 -2.90
CA SER A 118 17.08 1.06 -2.67
C SER A 118 16.69 1.94 -1.49
N PRO A 119 17.62 2.29 -0.57
CA PRO A 119 17.34 3.22 0.52
C PRO A 119 16.90 4.63 0.06
N ALA A 120 17.04 4.94 -1.22
CA ALA A 120 16.51 6.15 -1.83
C ALA A 120 14.97 6.12 -1.98
N LEU A 121 14.37 4.93 -2.12
CA LEU A 121 12.93 4.76 -2.21
C LEU A 121 12.24 5.08 -0.88
N GLN A 122 11.01 5.57 -0.97
CA GLN A 122 10.18 6.01 0.16
C GLN A 122 8.90 5.15 0.22
N ILE A 123 8.23 5.17 1.36
CA ILE A 123 6.91 4.57 1.57
C ILE A 123 5.96 5.01 0.44
N ARG A 124 5.91 6.32 0.16
CA ARG A 124 5.08 6.87 -0.93
C ARG A 124 5.37 6.23 -2.28
N THR A 125 6.63 6.03 -2.62
CA THR A 125 7.03 5.39 -3.89
C THR A 125 6.61 3.92 -3.93
N VAL A 126 6.79 3.20 -2.82
CA VAL A 126 6.36 1.80 -2.71
C VAL A 126 4.86 1.67 -2.91
N LEU A 127 4.06 2.50 -2.24
CA LEU A 127 2.60 2.45 -2.35
C LEU A 127 2.12 2.82 -3.77
N LEU A 128 2.75 3.79 -4.42
CA LEU A 128 2.49 4.12 -5.82
C LEU A 128 2.84 2.98 -6.77
N SER A 129 3.95 2.28 -6.53
CA SER A 129 4.32 1.10 -7.33
C SER A 129 3.34 -0.06 -7.13
N ILE A 130 2.79 -0.24 -5.93
CA ILE A 130 1.74 -1.23 -5.68
C ILE A 130 0.44 -0.83 -6.41
N GLN A 131 0.04 0.45 -6.36
CA GLN A 131 -1.11 0.92 -7.11
C GLN A 131 -0.91 0.75 -8.63
N ALA A 132 0.29 1.03 -9.15
CA ALA A 132 0.62 0.81 -10.56
C ALA A 132 0.60 -0.68 -10.93
N LEU A 133 1.02 -1.57 -10.03
CA LEU A 133 0.94 -3.02 -10.23
C LEU A 133 -0.52 -3.48 -10.40
N LEU A 134 -1.48 -2.88 -9.69
CA LEU A 134 -2.91 -3.15 -9.89
C LEU A 134 -3.39 -2.76 -11.30
N SER A 135 -2.87 -1.66 -11.86
CA SER A 135 -3.19 -1.26 -13.24
C SER A 135 -2.59 -2.19 -14.30
N ALA A 136 -1.44 -2.79 -14.01
CA ALA A 136 -0.69 -3.62 -14.95
C ALA A 136 -0.24 -4.94 -14.31
N PRO A 137 -1.17 -5.91 -14.13
CA PRO A 137 -0.82 -7.23 -13.61
C PRO A 137 0.22 -7.93 -14.50
N ASN A 138 1.19 -8.62 -13.89
CA ASN A 138 2.24 -9.33 -14.62
C ASN A 138 2.12 -10.85 -14.40
N PRO A 139 1.45 -11.59 -15.30
CA PRO A 139 1.32 -13.04 -15.17
C PRO A 139 2.61 -13.82 -15.49
N ASP A 140 3.66 -13.17 -15.99
CA ASP A 140 4.95 -13.82 -16.30
C ASP A 140 5.88 -13.95 -15.08
N ASP A 141 5.66 -13.15 -14.03
CA ASP A 141 6.33 -13.29 -12.72
C ASP A 141 5.30 -13.42 -11.57
N PRO A 142 4.53 -14.51 -11.51
CA PRO A 142 3.38 -14.60 -10.62
C PRO A 142 3.74 -15.09 -9.22
N LEU A 143 2.94 -14.69 -8.24
CA LEU A 143 2.89 -15.34 -6.93
C LEU A 143 1.70 -16.30 -6.81
N ALA A 144 0.58 -15.97 -7.45
CA ALA A 144 -0.61 -16.82 -7.57
C ALA A 144 -0.62 -17.48 -8.96
N THR A 145 -0.04 -18.68 -9.06
CA THR A 145 0.16 -19.38 -10.34
C THR A 145 -1.14 -19.81 -11.01
N ASP A 146 -2.18 -20.13 -10.23
CA ASP A 146 -3.53 -20.44 -10.70
C ASP A 146 -4.20 -19.20 -11.35
N VAL A 147 -4.10 -18.05 -10.68
CA VAL A 147 -4.59 -16.76 -11.21
C VAL A 147 -3.82 -16.38 -12.46
N ALA A 148 -2.50 -16.48 -12.45
CA ALA A 148 -1.66 -16.15 -13.60
C ALA A 148 -1.96 -17.02 -14.82
N LYS A 149 -2.16 -18.33 -14.61
CA LYS A 149 -2.60 -19.24 -15.67
C LYS A 149 -3.92 -18.76 -16.28
N HIS A 150 -4.90 -18.40 -15.45
CA HIS A 150 -6.17 -17.88 -15.93
C HIS A 150 -6.01 -16.58 -16.74
N TYR A 151 -5.20 -15.63 -16.29
CA TYR A 151 -4.89 -14.40 -17.05
C TYR A 151 -4.25 -14.70 -18.41
N LYS A 152 -3.37 -15.70 -18.50
CA LYS A 152 -2.73 -16.09 -19.77
C LYS A 152 -3.69 -16.82 -20.72
N GLU A 153 -4.58 -17.65 -20.20
CA GLU A 153 -5.53 -18.44 -21.00
C GLU A 153 -6.72 -17.60 -21.48
N ASN A 154 -7.26 -16.74 -20.62
CA ASN A 154 -8.40 -15.88 -20.94
C ASN A 154 -8.39 -14.62 -20.07
N GLU A 155 -7.62 -13.61 -20.50
CA GLU A 155 -7.47 -12.35 -19.78
C GLU A 155 -8.81 -11.66 -19.52
N LYS A 156 -9.72 -11.64 -20.49
CA LYS A 156 -11.04 -10.98 -20.35
C LYS A 156 -11.87 -11.61 -19.23
N ASP A 157 -11.86 -12.93 -19.13
CA ASP A 157 -12.57 -13.62 -18.06
C ASP A 157 -11.88 -13.44 -16.70
N ALA A 158 -10.55 -13.50 -16.66
CA ALA A 158 -9.79 -13.22 -15.46
C ALA A 158 -10.04 -11.80 -14.92
N GLN A 159 -10.08 -10.79 -15.80
CA GLN A 159 -10.45 -9.43 -15.45
C GLN A 159 -11.91 -9.32 -14.97
N ARG A 160 -12.85 -10.09 -15.55
CA ARG A 160 -14.23 -10.18 -15.03
C ARG A 160 -14.25 -10.70 -13.60
N VAL A 161 -13.51 -11.78 -13.31
CA VAL A 161 -13.40 -12.35 -11.95
C VAL A 161 -12.74 -11.35 -10.98
N SER A 162 -11.72 -10.60 -11.42
CA SER A 162 -11.12 -9.52 -10.62
C SER A 162 -12.12 -8.43 -10.25
N ARG A 163 -13.00 -8.02 -11.17
CA ARG A 163 -14.08 -7.06 -10.87
C ARG A 163 -15.07 -7.64 -9.85
N GLU A 164 -15.46 -8.89 -10.01
CA GLU A 164 -16.36 -9.57 -9.06
C GLU A 164 -15.75 -9.65 -7.65
N TRP A 165 -14.44 -9.94 -7.56
CA TRP A 165 -13.72 -9.94 -6.28
C TRP A 165 -13.60 -8.55 -5.68
N THR A 166 -13.34 -7.53 -6.52
CA THR A 166 -13.32 -6.13 -6.09
C THR A 166 -14.66 -5.75 -5.48
N GLN A 167 -15.77 -6.01 -6.16
CA GLN A 167 -17.12 -5.74 -5.65
C GLN A 167 -17.43 -6.51 -4.36
N LYS A 168 -16.94 -7.75 -4.24
CA LYS A 168 -17.25 -8.61 -3.10
C LYS A 168 -16.44 -8.29 -1.84
N TYR A 169 -15.18 -7.89 -2.00
CA TYR A 169 -14.23 -7.80 -0.87
C TYR A 169 -13.68 -6.40 -0.65
N ALA A 170 -13.73 -5.53 -1.65
CA ALA A 170 -13.11 -4.21 -1.62
C ALA A 170 -14.12 -3.05 -1.81
N ALA A 171 -15.35 -3.32 -2.23
CA ALA A 171 -16.40 -2.30 -2.20
C ALA A 171 -16.85 -2.10 -0.74
N GLU A 172 -16.80 -0.85 -0.27
CA GLU A 172 -17.47 -0.42 0.97
C GLU A 172 -18.90 0.03 0.66
#